data_AF-K0R5Q6-F1
#
_entry.id   AF-K0R5Q6-F1
#
_cell.length_a   1.000
_cell.length_b   1.000
_cell.length_c   1.000
_cell.angle_alpha   90.00
_cell.angle_beta   90.00
_cell.angle_gamma   90.00
#
_symmetry.space_group_name_H-M   'P 1'
#
loop_
_entity.id
_entity.type
_entity.pdbx_description
1 polymer ?
#
loop_
_entity_poly.entity_id
_entity_poly.type
_entity_poly.pdbx_seq_one_letter_code
_entity_poly.pdbx_strand_id
1 'polypeptide(L)'
;MVGRAGVPTKDDGHGRGDDAAGAQSSTREGDAGEGAKPRLGEKELHIAPMIDVSTIEFRYFIRLLTKRAVIWNQMVVAETLYYRSGQHLRDRARGSSSSEEPQAHDESDFELTEELSRYCGWFDFNDGVDPRPTICQIGTNNHREAYFASRVARECGYDEVNLNAECPSDRVKGKCFGAALMKGVWLTGVLKAKLERAENFSSR
;
A
#
# COMPACT_ATOMS: atom_id res chain seq x y z
N MET A 1 -58.38 33.52 -34.67
CA MET A 1 -58.47 33.43 -33.20
C MET A 1 -57.06 33.28 -32.66
N VAL A 2 -56.65 34.25 -31.84
CA VAL A 2 -55.49 34.28 -30.91
C VAL A 2 -54.10 34.10 -31.56
N GLY A 3 -53.10 34.96 -31.40
CA GLY A 3 -52.87 36.09 -30.50
C GLY A 3 -51.35 36.19 -30.34
N ARG A 4 -50.78 37.34 -30.69
CA ARG A 4 -49.34 37.61 -30.79
C ARG A 4 -48.83 38.28 -29.51
N ALA A 5 -47.52 38.13 -29.30
CA ALA A 5 -46.60 39.06 -28.63
C ALA A 5 -46.42 38.97 -27.10
N GLY A 6 -45.16 39.19 -26.69
CA GLY A 6 -44.82 39.73 -25.38
C GLY A 6 -43.58 39.12 -24.74
N VAL A 7 -42.39 39.60 -25.11
CA VAL A 7 -41.21 39.57 -24.22
C VAL A 7 -41.39 40.67 -23.18
N PRO A 8 -41.08 40.43 -21.89
CA PRO A 8 -40.81 41.51 -20.95
C PRO A 8 -39.34 41.53 -20.50
N THR A 9 -38.88 42.76 -20.31
CA THR A 9 -37.60 43.21 -19.79
C THR A 9 -37.59 43.30 -18.25
N LYS A 10 -36.38 43.14 -17.68
CA LYS A 10 -35.79 43.61 -16.39
C LYS A 10 -36.71 44.10 -15.26
N ASP A 11 -36.38 43.68 -14.03
CA ASP A 11 -36.21 44.65 -12.94
C ASP A 11 -35.29 44.17 -11.81
N ASP A 12 -34.52 45.11 -11.27
CA ASP A 12 -33.58 44.99 -10.17
C ASP A 12 -34.32 45.13 -8.82
N GLY A 13 -33.96 44.31 -7.83
CA GLY A 13 -34.57 44.38 -6.49
C GLY A 13 -33.66 43.85 -5.39
N HIS A 14 -32.96 44.76 -4.72
CA HIS A 14 -32.29 44.53 -3.43
C HIS A 14 -33.33 44.31 -2.32
N GLY A 15 -33.22 43.19 -1.61
CA GLY A 15 -33.92 42.95 -0.34
C GLY A 15 -32.94 42.41 0.70
N ARG A 16 -32.64 43.22 1.71
CA ARG A 16 -31.94 42.82 2.94
C ARG A 16 -32.93 42.06 3.83
N GLY A 17 -32.47 40.98 4.46
CA GLY A 17 -33.16 40.29 5.54
C GLY A 17 -32.14 39.49 6.32
N ASP A 18 -31.73 40.03 7.45
CA ASP A 18 -30.92 39.38 8.47
C ASP A 18 -31.70 38.18 9.05
N ASP A 19 -31.03 37.06 9.30
CA ASP A 19 -31.25 36.27 10.52
C ASP A 19 -30.11 35.25 10.71
N ALA A 20 -29.40 35.47 11.81
CA ALA A 20 -28.34 34.62 12.31
C ALA A 20 -28.95 33.39 13.03
N ALA A 21 -28.49 32.20 12.69
CA ALA A 21 -28.49 31.06 13.60
C ALA A 21 -27.33 30.14 13.24
N GLY A 22 -26.23 30.28 13.98
CA GLY A 22 -25.08 29.40 13.89
C GLY A 22 -25.42 27.99 14.37
N ALA A 23 -25.13 27.00 13.55
CA ALA A 23 -24.96 25.62 13.99
C ALA A 23 -23.46 25.31 13.96
N GLN A 24 -22.78 25.61 15.06
CA GLN A 24 -21.46 25.04 15.34
C GLN A 24 -21.67 23.54 15.55
N SER A 25 -21.35 22.74 14.54
CA SER A 25 -21.26 21.28 14.68
C SER A 25 -19.96 20.95 15.41
N SER A 26 -20.07 20.83 16.73
CA SER A 26 -19.02 20.29 17.58
C SER A 26 -18.87 18.80 17.28
N THR A 27 -17.98 18.43 16.36
CA THR A 27 -17.51 17.05 16.28
C THR A 27 -16.56 16.82 17.44
N ARG A 28 -17.09 16.13 18.46
CA ARG A 28 -16.35 15.61 19.61
C ARG A 28 -15.17 14.80 19.10
N GLU A 29 -13.97 15.09 19.60
CA GLU A 29 -12.81 14.21 19.50
C GLU A 29 -13.20 12.87 20.14
N GLY A 30 -13.44 11.88 19.29
CA GLY A 30 -13.73 10.52 19.69
C GLY A 30 -12.42 9.83 20.03
N ASP A 31 -12.32 9.38 21.28
CA ASP A 31 -11.35 8.44 21.83
C ASP A 31 -11.01 7.33 20.82
N ALA A 32 -9.80 7.39 20.25
CA ALA A 32 -9.29 6.37 19.35
C ALA A 32 -8.87 5.18 20.20
N GLY A 33 -9.78 4.20 20.31
CA GLY A 33 -9.51 2.92 20.97
C GLY A 33 -8.19 2.31 20.49
N GLU A 34 -7.38 1.90 21.46
CA GLU A 34 -6.11 1.21 21.30
C GLU A 34 -6.31 -0.01 20.38
N GLY A 35 -5.86 0.08 19.13
CA GLY A 35 -5.98 -0.98 18.11
C GLY A 35 -6.62 -0.58 16.77
N ALA A 36 -7.18 0.62 16.62
CA ALA A 36 -7.71 1.05 15.32
C ALA A 36 -6.57 1.37 14.32
N LYS A 37 -6.58 0.72 13.14
CA LYS A 37 -5.64 1.04 12.06
C LYS A 37 -5.78 2.53 11.68
N PRO A 38 -4.70 3.32 11.67
CA PRO A 38 -4.78 4.73 11.27
C PRO A 38 -5.31 4.81 9.84
N ARG A 39 -6.37 5.60 9.62
CA ARG A 39 -6.96 5.77 8.29
C ARG A 39 -6.00 6.59 7.44
N LEU A 40 -5.37 5.97 6.44
CA LEU A 40 -4.41 6.66 5.57
C LEU A 40 -5.01 7.88 4.86
N GLY A 41 -6.31 7.87 4.58
CA GLY A 41 -7.04 8.98 3.95
C GLY A 41 -7.19 10.26 4.80
N GLU A 42 -6.78 10.26 6.07
CA GLU A 42 -6.79 11.45 6.94
C GLU A 42 -5.42 12.15 7.01
N LYS A 43 -4.39 11.63 6.32
CA LYS A 43 -3.01 12.13 6.40
C LYS A 43 -2.56 12.77 5.09
N GLU A 44 -2.18 14.04 5.15
CA GLU A 44 -1.84 14.85 3.97
C GLU A 44 -0.39 14.69 3.47
N LEU A 45 0.51 14.07 4.25
CA LEU A 45 1.95 14.00 3.94
C LEU A 45 2.47 12.57 3.83
N HIS A 46 3.04 12.26 2.67
CA HIS A 46 3.66 10.98 2.34
C HIS A 46 5.17 11.17 2.12
N ILE A 47 5.98 10.30 2.72
CA ILE A 47 7.41 10.15 2.41
C ILE A 47 7.54 9.08 1.33
N ALA A 48 7.98 9.48 0.15
CA ALA A 48 7.95 8.67 -1.07
C ALA A 48 8.86 7.43 -1.01
N PRO A 49 8.56 6.39 -1.83
CA PRO A 49 9.43 5.25 -2.02
C PRO A 49 10.67 5.69 -2.81
N MET A 50 11.85 5.55 -2.23
CA MET A 50 13.11 5.93 -2.88
C MET A 50 14.13 4.82 -2.68
N ILE A 51 14.57 4.20 -3.78
CA ILE A 51 15.59 3.16 -3.76
C ILE A 51 16.91 3.75 -3.23
N ASP A 52 17.59 2.99 -2.37
CA ASP A 52 18.85 3.37 -1.69
C ASP A 52 18.73 4.59 -0.74
N VAL A 53 17.50 5.07 -0.49
CA VAL A 53 17.25 6.22 0.41
C VAL A 53 16.23 5.85 1.48
N SER A 54 15.05 5.38 1.09
CA SER A 54 13.98 4.96 2.02
C SER A 54 14.27 3.59 2.64
N THR A 55 15.48 3.40 3.17
CA THR A 55 15.94 2.19 3.86
C THR A 55 15.24 2.01 5.21
N ILE A 56 15.48 0.88 5.89
CA ILE A 56 14.93 0.63 7.23
C ILE A 56 15.37 1.73 8.21
N GLU A 57 16.66 2.04 8.21
CA GLU A 57 17.28 3.02 9.11
C GLU A 57 16.75 4.42 8.86
N PHE A 58 16.60 4.81 7.59
CA PHE A 58 16.01 6.09 7.22
C PHE A 58 14.57 6.22 7.72
N ARG A 59 13.73 5.20 7.47
CA ARG A 59 12.32 5.26 7.88
C ARG A 59 12.16 5.25 9.39
N TYR A 60 13.02 4.51 10.10
CA TYR A 60 13.10 4.58 11.55
C TYR A 60 13.48 5.98 12.03
N PHE A 61 14.52 6.59 11.45
CA PHE A 61 14.90 7.98 11.74
C PHE A 61 13.74 8.96 11.50
N ILE A 62 13.04 8.85 10.37
CA ILE A 62 11.83 9.67 10.10
C ILE A 62 10.77 9.46 11.18
N ARG A 63 10.61 8.23 11.69
CA ARG A 63 9.63 7.93 12.73
C ARG A 63 9.97 8.56 14.08
N LEU A 64 11.26 8.73 14.38
CA LEU A 64 11.71 9.52 15.54
C LEU A 64 11.34 11.01 15.40
N LEU A 65 11.29 11.53 14.17
CA LEU A 65 10.95 12.94 13.90
C LEU A 65 9.44 13.19 13.83
N THR A 66 8.66 12.25 13.32
CA THR A 66 7.22 12.45 13.11
C THR A 66 6.42 11.15 13.15
N LYS A 67 5.27 11.20 13.84
CA LYS A 67 4.24 10.14 13.82
C LYS A 67 3.12 10.40 12.81
N ARG A 68 3.13 11.57 12.17
CA ARG A 68 2.04 12.04 11.30
C ARG A 68 2.20 11.61 9.85
N ALA A 69 3.42 11.40 9.36
CA ALA A 69 3.66 11.04 7.97
C ALA A 69 3.32 9.57 7.67
N VAL A 70 2.83 9.33 6.45
CA VAL A 70 2.79 7.99 5.84
C VAL A 70 4.14 7.72 5.22
N ILE A 71 4.78 6.61 5.59
CA ILE A 71 6.13 6.29 5.11
C ILE A 71 6.08 5.12 4.15
N TRP A 72 6.61 5.31 2.94
CA TRP A 72 6.73 4.26 1.95
C TRP A 72 8.05 3.54 2.10
N ASN A 73 8.04 2.22 1.94
CA ASN A 73 9.29 1.49 1.79
C ASN A 73 9.93 1.79 0.43
N GLN A 74 11.21 1.43 0.28
CA GLN A 74 11.78 1.30 -1.05
C GLN A 74 11.10 0.15 -1.81
N MET A 75 10.96 0.27 -3.13
CA MET A 75 10.31 -0.74 -3.96
C MET A 75 10.92 -2.14 -3.73
N VAL A 76 10.08 -3.09 -3.32
CA VAL A 76 10.43 -4.50 -3.14
C VAL A 76 10.09 -5.27 -4.40
N VAL A 77 11.04 -6.04 -4.93
CA VAL A 77 10.81 -6.89 -6.10
C VAL A 77 10.19 -8.21 -5.64
N ALA A 78 8.97 -8.50 -6.07
CA ALA A 78 8.19 -9.63 -5.55
C ALA A 78 8.88 -11.00 -5.76
N GLU A 79 9.54 -11.18 -6.92
CA GLU A 79 10.37 -12.35 -7.23
C GLU A 79 11.39 -12.67 -6.13
N THR A 80 11.98 -11.65 -5.49
CA THR A 80 12.95 -11.84 -4.41
C THR A 80 12.29 -12.51 -3.21
N LEU A 81 11.11 -12.05 -2.80
CA LEU A 81 10.38 -12.65 -1.68
C LEU A 81 9.99 -14.10 -2.01
N TYR A 82 9.45 -14.31 -3.21
CA TYR A 82 9.02 -15.63 -3.69
C TYR A 82 10.18 -16.63 -3.69
N TYR A 83 11.34 -16.23 -4.23
CA TYR A 83 12.53 -17.08 -4.29
C TYR A 83 13.09 -17.42 -2.90
N ARG A 84 13.17 -16.42 -2.00
CA ARG A 84 13.73 -16.58 -0.66
C ARG A 84 12.87 -17.48 0.23
N SER A 85 11.55 -17.36 0.13
CA SER A 85 10.62 -18.28 0.81
C SER A 85 10.85 -19.73 0.37
N GLY A 86 10.96 -19.98 -0.94
CA GLY A 86 11.25 -21.31 -1.46
C GLY A 86 12.62 -21.85 -1.05
N GLN A 87 13.64 -21.00 -0.87
CA GLN A 87 14.94 -21.43 -0.33
C GLN A 87 14.82 -21.90 1.12
N HIS A 88 14.09 -21.16 1.96
CA HIS A 88 13.89 -21.55 3.35
C HIS A 88 13.19 -22.91 3.49
N LEU A 89 12.14 -23.15 2.69
CA LEU A 89 11.45 -24.44 2.64
C LEU A 89 12.38 -25.57 2.17
N ARG A 90 13.26 -25.30 1.19
CA ARG A 90 14.28 -26.26 0.71
C ARG A 90 15.27 -26.64 1.79
N ASP A 91 15.81 -25.66 2.51
CA ASP A 91 16.82 -25.92 3.53
C ASP A 91 16.23 -26.71 4.70
N ARG A 92 14.95 -26.45 5.04
CA ARG A 92 14.20 -27.25 6.01
C ARG A 92 13.94 -28.67 5.52
N ALA A 93 13.54 -28.82 4.25
CA ALA A 93 13.30 -30.11 3.63
C ALA A 93 14.57 -30.95 3.53
N ARG A 94 15.74 -30.36 3.25
CA ARG A 94 17.05 -31.04 3.24
C ARG A 94 17.53 -31.50 4.62
N GLY A 95 17.01 -30.91 5.69
CA GLY A 95 17.16 -31.44 7.06
C GLY A 95 16.34 -32.72 7.30
N SER A 96 15.39 -33.04 6.41
CA SER A 96 14.67 -34.31 6.33
C SER A 96 15.17 -35.12 5.13
N SER A 97 15.32 -36.42 5.25
CA SER A 97 16.03 -37.24 4.26
C SER A 97 15.21 -37.57 2.99
N SER A 98 14.69 -36.59 2.25
CA SER A 98 14.03 -36.83 0.96
C SER A 98 14.67 -36.04 -0.18
N SER A 99 14.97 -36.75 -1.27
CA SER A 99 15.75 -36.30 -2.43
C SER A 99 14.88 -35.74 -3.57
N GLU A 100 13.74 -35.14 -3.25
CA GLU A 100 12.85 -34.56 -4.26
C GLU A 100 13.14 -33.07 -4.45
N GLU A 101 13.24 -32.63 -5.71
CA GLU A 101 13.20 -31.21 -6.04
C GLU A 101 11.86 -30.64 -5.57
N PRO A 102 11.84 -29.55 -4.79
CA PRO A 102 10.58 -28.99 -4.34
C PRO A 102 9.83 -28.43 -5.55
N GLN A 103 8.62 -28.92 -5.72
CA GLN A 103 7.64 -28.33 -6.62
C GLN A 103 7.41 -26.85 -6.28
N ALA A 104 6.91 -26.09 -7.27
CA ALA A 104 6.47 -24.71 -7.09
C ALA A 104 5.67 -24.59 -5.79
N HIS A 105 6.14 -23.76 -4.85
CA HIS A 105 5.52 -23.64 -3.55
C HIS A 105 4.10 -23.11 -3.70
N ASP A 106 3.20 -23.66 -2.89
CA ASP A 106 1.86 -23.11 -2.77
C ASP A 106 1.98 -21.70 -2.17
N GLU A 107 1.44 -20.70 -2.86
CA GLU A 107 1.46 -19.29 -2.43
C GLU A 107 0.77 -19.09 -1.07
N SER A 108 -0.02 -20.07 -0.61
CA SER A 108 -0.69 -20.03 0.70
C SER A 108 0.10 -20.60 1.88
N ASP A 109 1.21 -21.30 1.66
CA ASP A 109 1.93 -21.97 2.75
C ASP A 109 3.36 -21.40 2.86
N PHE A 110 3.50 -20.30 3.62
CA PHE A 110 4.80 -19.73 3.96
C PHE A 110 4.89 -19.40 5.44
N GLU A 111 6.12 -19.42 5.95
CA GLU A 111 6.46 -18.95 7.29
C GLU A 111 7.12 -17.58 7.19
N LEU A 112 6.61 -16.60 7.95
CA LEU A 112 7.24 -15.29 8.01
C LEU A 112 8.50 -15.34 8.89
N THR A 113 9.64 -15.58 8.25
CA THR A 113 10.95 -15.54 8.92
C THR A 113 11.46 -14.11 9.09
N GLU A 114 12.40 -13.91 10.01
CA GLU A 114 13.08 -12.63 10.18
C GLU A 114 13.78 -12.19 8.88
N GLU A 115 14.39 -13.12 8.16
CA GLU A 115 15.06 -12.85 6.88
C GLU A 115 14.06 -12.40 5.82
N LEU A 116 12.92 -13.09 5.69
CA LEU A 116 11.88 -12.72 4.72
C LEU A 116 11.27 -11.36 5.05
N SER A 117 11.07 -11.07 6.34
CA SER A 117 10.63 -9.77 6.83
C SER A 117 11.61 -8.65 6.47
N ARG A 118 12.92 -8.89 6.63
CA ARG A 118 13.99 -7.97 6.20
C ARG A 118 14.00 -7.75 4.68
N TYR A 119 13.81 -8.79 3.85
CA TYR A 119 13.69 -8.63 2.40
C TYR A 119 12.42 -7.87 2.00
N CYS A 120 11.33 -8.02 2.76
CA CYS A 120 10.12 -7.20 2.60
C CYS A 120 10.35 -5.75 3.08
N GLY A 121 11.53 -5.46 3.65
CA GLY A 121 11.91 -4.17 4.18
C GLY A 121 11.13 -3.79 5.43
N TRP A 122 10.49 -4.72 6.13
CA TRP A 122 9.79 -4.40 7.37
C TRP A 122 10.77 -4.05 8.50
N PHE A 123 10.33 -3.23 9.45
CA PHE A 123 11.11 -2.93 10.65
C PHE A 123 10.19 -2.72 11.85
N ASP A 124 10.57 -3.37 12.96
CA ASP A 124 10.09 -3.09 14.30
C ASP A 124 11.23 -3.51 15.25
N PHE A 125 11.84 -2.53 15.91
CA PHE A 125 12.99 -2.78 16.79
C PHE A 125 12.56 -3.10 18.24
N ASN A 126 11.25 -3.16 18.52
CA ASN A 126 10.71 -3.41 19.86
C ASN A 126 11.21 -2.41 20.93
N ASP A 127 11.50 -1.18 20.52
CA ASP A 127 11.99 -0.08 21.38
C ASP A 127 10.90 0.96 21.70
N GLY A 128 9.65 0.66 21.34
CA GLY A 128 8.50 1.54 21.52
C GLY A 128 8.24 2.54 20.37
N VAL A 129 9.06 2.50 19.31
CA VAL A 129 8.86 3.32 18.11
C VAL A 129 7.93 2.59 17.12
N ASP A 130 6.64 2.95 17.10
CA ASP A 130 5.67 2.38 16.14
C ASP A 130 5.99 2.83 14.69
N PRO A 131 6.33 1.93 13.76
CA PRO A 131 6.68 2.27 12.39
C PRO A 131 5.52 2.89 11.59
N ARG A 132 4.27 2.70 12.02
CA ARG A 132 3.04 2.97 11.24
C ARG A 132 2.58 4.43 11.28
N PRO A 133 1.92 4.93 10.22
CA PRO A 133 1.46 4.21 9.05
C PRO A 133 2.55 4.01 7.98
N THR A 134 2.54 2.83 7.36
CA THR A 134 3.51 2.42 6.33
C THR A 134 2.86 1.81 5.11
N ILE A 135 3.49 2.02 3.94
CA ILE A 135 3.09 1.42 2.66
C ILE A 135 4.24 0.61 2.10
N CYS A 136 3.96 -0.65 1.72
CA CYS A 136 4.89 -1.50 1.00
C CYS A 136 4.64 -1.38 -0.50
N GLN A 137 5.59 -0.80 -1.24
CA GLN A 137 5.53 -0.74 -2.69
C GLN A 137 6.18 -1.98 -3.31
N ILE A 138 5.43 -2.70 -4.15
CA ILE A 138 5.83 -3.95 -4.82
C ILE A 138 6.04 -3.71 -6.31
N GLY A 139 7.18 -4.15 -6.83
CA GLY A 139 7.46 -4.26 -8.27
C GLY A 139 7.34 -5.71 -8.73
N THR A 140 6.43 -5.98 -9.67
CA THR A 140 6.25 -7.30 -10.28
C THR A 140 5.44 -7.21 -11.57
N ASN A 141 5.54 -8.24 -12.41
CA ASN A 141 4.70 -8.48 -13.58
C ASN A 141 3.98 -9.84 -13.51
N ASN A 142 4.07 -10.54 -12.38
CA ASN A 142 3.56 -11.88 -12.18
C ASN A 142 2.47 -11.88 -11.08
N HIS A 143 1.30 -12.40 -11.41
CA HIS A 143 0.14 -12.39 -10.53
C HIS A 143 0.29 -13.28 -9.29
N ARG A 144 1.13 -14.33 -9.38
CA ARG A 144 1.46 -15.24 -8.28
C ARG A 144 2.36 -14.55 -7.27
N GLU A 145 3.45 -13.98 -7.77
CA GLU A 145 4.39 -13.20 -6.96
C GLU A 145 3.70 -11.98 -6.34
N ALA A 146 2.80 -11.31 -7.06
CA ALA A 146 2.01 -10.21 -6.51
C ALA A 146 1.20 -10.63 -5.28
N TYR A 147 0.43 -11.72 -5.40
CA TYR A 147 -0.37 -12.23 -4.29
C TYR A 147 0.51 -12.62 -3.10
N PHE A 148 1.58 -13.36 -3.36
CA PHE A 148 2.55 -13.77 -2.34
C PHE A 148 3.21 -12.59 -1.62
N ALA A 149 3.78 -11.65 -2.37
CA ALA A 149 4.44 -10.47 -1.81
C ALA A 149 3.47 -9.62 -0.99
N SER A 150 2.21 -9.52 -1.42
CA SER A 150 1.17 -8.83 -0.66
C SER A 150 0.90 -9.53 0.67
N ARG A 151 0.82 -10.87 0.69
CA ARG A 151 0.66 -11.64 1.93
C ARG A 151 1.83 -11.42 2.88
N VAL A 152 3.07 -11.51 2.40
CA VAL A 152 4.27 -11.24 3.22
C VAL A 152 4.21 -9.84 3.82
N ALA A 153 3.91 -8.81 3.02
CA ALA A 153 3.82 -7.44 3.50
C ALA A 153 2.73 -7.26 4.58
N ARG A 154 1.58 -7.93 4.44
CA ARG A 154 0.52 -7.93 5.46
C ARG A 154 0.98 -8.57 6.76
N GLU A 155 1.58 -9.76 6.68
CA GLU A 155 2.05 -10.49 7.87
C GLU A 155 3.19 -9.77 8.57
N CYS A 156 4.05 -9.06 7.83
CA CYS A 156 5.04 -8.15 8.40
C CYS A 156 4.39 -7.05 9.26
N GLY A 157 3.27 -6.49 8.82
CA GLY A 157 2.56 -5.41 9.53
C GLY A 157 2.32 -4.13 8.73
N TYR A 158 2.59 -4.12 7.43
CA TYR A 158 2.34 -2.94 6.59
C TYR A 158 0.86 -2.59 6.50
N ASP A 159 0.52 -1.30 6.60
CA ASP A 159 -0.86 -0.82 6.57
C ASP A 159 -1.45 -0.87 5.15
N GLU A 160 -0.68 -0.50 4.11
CA GLU A 160 -1.09 -0.62 2.69
C GLU A 160 -0.02 -1.30 1.80
N VAL A 161 -0.48 -1.94 0.72
CA VAL A 161 0.39 -2.48 -0.35
C VAL A 161 0.09 -1.72 -1.63
N ASN A 162 1.14 -1.21 -2.26
CA ASN A 162 1.07 -0.46 -3.52
C ASN A 162 1.79 -1.21 -4.64
N LEU A 163 1.31 -1.09 -5.88
CA LEU A 163 2.00 -1.60 -7.07
C LEU A 163 2.84 -0.47 -7.69
N ASN A 164 4.13 -0.71 -7.89
CA ASN A 164 4.96 0.18 -8.70
C ASN A 164 4.60 0.02 -10.18
N ALA A 165 4.03 1.07 -10.78
CA ALA A 165 3.62 1.15 -12.18
C ALA A 165 4.25 2.36 -12.91
N GLU A 166 5.16 3.06 -12.25
CA GLU A 166 5.68 4.35 -12.70
C GLU A 166 7.20 4.36 -12.94
N CYS A 167 7.97 3.42 -12.37
CA CYS A 167 9.43 3.49 -12.42
C CYS A 167 9.96 3.35 -13.86
N PRO A 168 10.68 4.35 -14.41
CA PRO A 168 11.23 4.31 -15.76
C PRO A 168 12.71 3.89 -15.78
N SER A 169 13.30 3.55 -14.62
CA SER A 169 14.75 3.39 -14.47
C SER A 169 15.34 2.20 -15.21
N ASP A 170 16.64 2.27 -15.53
CA ASP A 170 17.37 1.13 -16.11
C ASP A 170 17.42 -0.10 -15.17
N ARG A 171 17.25 0.08 -13.85
CA ARG A 171 17.22 -1.02 -12.86
C ARG A 171 15.99 -1.95 -13.03
N VAL A 172 14.92 -1.45 -13.64
CA VAL A 172 13.68 -2.20 -13.92
C VAL A 172 13.50 -2.51 -15.41
N LYS A 173 14.39 -1.98 -16.26
CA LYS A 173 14.37 -2.19 -17.71
C LYS A 173 14.59 -3.66 -18.03
N GLY A 174 13.77 -4.19 -18.94
CA GLY A 174 13.78 -5.61 -19.31
C GLY A 174 13.10 -6.55 -18.31
N LYS A 175 12.73 -6.07 -17.10
CA LYS A 175 11.97 -6.86 -16.11
C LYS A 175 10.46 -6.80 -16.29
N CYS A 176 9.99 -5.99 -17.24
CA CYS A 176 8.58 -5.88 -17.63
C CYS A 176 7.60 -5.46 -16.51
N PHE A 177 8.09 -4.74 -15.49
CA PHE A 177 7.27 -4.04 -14.49
C PHE A 177 7.62 -2.54 -14.40
N GLY A 178 7.00 -1.78 -13.49
CA GLY A 178 7.18 -0.33 -13.39
C GLY A 178 6.45 0.38 -14.53
N ALA A 179 7.05 1.42 -15.13
CA ALA A 179 6.44 2.17 -16.23
C ALA A 179 6.05 1.28 -17.43
N ALA A 180 6.69 0.11 -17.60
CA ALA A 180 6.36 -0.85 -18.64
C ALA A 180 4.92 -1.42 -18.50
N LEU A 181 4.38 -1.49 -17.28
CA LEU A 181 3.02 -1.96 -17.02
C LEU A 181 1.97 -1.09 -17.70
N MET A 182 2.26 0.20 -17.91
CA MET A 182 1.35 1.14 -18.58
C MET A 182 1.07 0.78 -20.04
N LYS A 183 1.91 -0.07 -20.67
CA LYS A 183 1.63 -0.63 -22.01
C LYS A 183 0.58 -1.76 -21.97
N GLY A 184 0.36 -2.37 -20.81
CA GLY A 184 -0.52 -3.51 -20.59
C GLY A 184 -1.44 -3.27 -19.38
N VAL A 185 -2.40 -2.35 -19.53
CA VAL A 185 -3.31 -1.96 -18.45
C VAL A 185 -4.14 -3.14 -17.88
N TRP A 186 -4.42 -4.17 -18.69
CA TRP A 186 -5.09 -5.38 -18.22
C TRP A 186 -4.23 -6.13 -17.19
N LEU A 187 -2.95 -6.37 -17.50
CA LEU A 187 -2.04 -7.02 -16.56
C LEU A 187 -1.90 -6.17 -15.29
N THR A 188 -1.77 -4.86 -15.44
CA THR A 188 -1.72 -3.93 -14.30
C THR A 188 -2.93 -4.09 -13.38
N GLY A 189 -4.15 -4.15 -13.95
CA GLY A 189 -5.37 -4.39 -13.19
C GLY A 189 -5.40 -5.76 -12.51
N VAL A 190 -4.96 -6.82 -13.18
CA VAL A 190 -4.84 -8.16 -12.59
C VAL A 190 -3.89 -8.16 -11.40
N LEU A 191 -2.72 -7.53 -11.53
CA LEU A 191 -1.74 -7.43 -10.44
C LEU A 191 -2.32 -6.65 -9.27
N LYS A 192 -2.96 -5.50 -9.52
CA LYS A 192 -3.61 -4.71 -8.46
C LYS A 192 -4.67 -5.52 -7.71
N ALA A 193 -5.53 -6.25 -8.44
CA ALA A 193 -6.56 -7.10 -7.85
C ALA A 193 -5.96 -8.22 -6.98
N LYS A 194 -4.77 -8.74 -7.35
CA LYS A 194 -4.07 -9.74 -6.54
C LYS A 194 -3.53 -9.17 -5.23
N LEU A 195 -2.99 -7.94 -5.26
CA LEU A 195 -2.58 -7.25 -4.04
C LEU A 195 -3.79 -7.01 -3.11
N GLU A 196 -4.91 -6.50 -3.64
CA GLU A 196 -6.14 -6.25 -2.86
C GLU A 196 -6.76 -7.52 -2.29
N ARG A 197 -6.74 -8.63 -3.03
CA ARG A 197 -7.29 -9.91 -2.55
C ARG A 197 -6.59 -10.41 -1.29
N ALA A 198 -5.29 -10.16 -1.14
CA ALA A 198 -4.56 -10.50 0.07
C ALA A 198 -4.97 -9.63 1.28
N GLU A 199 -5.50 -8.42 1.06
CA GLU A 199 -5.99 -7.54 2.13
C GLU A 199 -7.23 -8.10 2.84
N ASN A 200 -8.12 -8.75 2.10
CA ASN A 200 -9.39 -9.26 2.60
C ASN A 200 -9.31 -10.60 3.35
N PHE A 201 -8.13 -11.24 3.40
CA PHE A 201 -7.95 -12.55 4.05
C PHE A 201 -7.41 -12.46 5.48
N SER A 202 -7.02 -11.27 5.95
CA SER A 202 -6.44 -11.07 7.28
C SER A 202 -7.47 -10.75 8.37
N SER A 203 -8.77 -10.88 8.08
CA SER A 203 -9.88 -10.50 8.98
C SER A 203 -10.87 -11.63 9.25
N ARG A 204 -10.45 -12.89 9.22
CA ARG A 204 -11.25 -14.04 9.64
C ARG A 204 -10.50 -14.86 10.67
#